data_AF-A0A8C7S5D3-F1
#
_entry.id   AF-A0A8C7S5D3-F1
#
_cell.length_a   1.000
_cell.length_b   1.000
_cell.length_c   1.000
_cell.angle_alpha   90.00
_cell.angle_beta   90.00
_cell.angle_gamma   90.00
#
_symmetry.space_group_name_H-M   'P 1'
#
loop_
_entity.id
_entity.type
_entity.pdbx_description
1 polymer ?
#
loop_
_entity_poly.entity_id
_entity_poly.type
_entity_poly.pdbx_seq_one_letter_code
_entity_poly.pdbx_strand_id
1 'polypeptide(L)'
;MTLESMMACCLSEEAKESKRINAEIDKQLRRDKRDSRRELKLLLLGTGESGKSTFIKQMRIIHGAGYTEEDKRGFIRLVYQNIFTSMQSMIKATENLKIPFKYEQNRSNAMLVKEVDIEKICGFDQPYISAIKTLWADPGIQEAYDRRREYQLSDSTKYYLSDIDRVTAEGYVPTQQDVLRVRVPTTGIIEYPFDLENCIFRMVDVGGQRSERRKWIHCFENVTSIMFLVALSEYDQVLVESDNENRMEESKALFRTIITYPWFQNSSVILFLNKKDLLEEKISYSHLVDYFPEFDGPQRDAQAGREFILKMFVDLNPDSDKIIYSHFTCATDTENIRFVFAAVKDTILQLNLKEYNLV
;
A
#
# COMPACT_ATOMS: atom_id res chain seq x y z
N MET A 1 29.06 38.85 -43.19
CA MET A 1 29.58 37.67 -42.49
C MET A 1 29.83 38.07 -41.05
N THR A 2 29.04 37.55 -40.12
CA THR A 2 29.10 37.90 -38.70
C THR A 2 30.40 37.38 -38.08
N LEU A 3 30.93 38.09 -37.09
CA LEU A 3 32.19 37.80 -36.38
C LEU A 3 32.32 36.35 -35.85
N GLU A 4 31.21 35.65 -35.66
CA GLU A 4 31.17 34.24 -35.27
C GLU A 4 31.76 33.29 -36.33
N SER A 5 31.68 33.64 -37.63
CA SER A 5 32.18 32.77 -38.70
C SER A 5 33.71 32.83 -38.85
N MET A 6 34.36 33.91 -38.40
CA MET A 6 35.83 34.05 -38.43
C MET A 6 36.52 33.37 -37.24
N MET A 7 35.85 33.21 -36.09
CA MET A 7 36.40 32.53 -34.91
C MET A 7 36.34 30.99 -34.98
N ALA A 8 35.59 30.43 -35.93
CA ALA A 8 35.48 28.97 -36.08
C ALA A 8 36.72 28.31 -36.72
N CYS A 9 37.58 29.09 -37.39
CA CYS A 9 38.70 28.56 -38.18
C CYS A 9 40.00 28.34 -37.38
N CYS A 10 40.04 28.73 -36.09
CA CYS A 10 41.24 28.66 -35.24
C CYS A 10 41.05 27.86 -33.93
N LEU A 11 39.95 27.11 -33.80
CA LEU A 11 39.73 26.26 -32.62
C LEU A 11 40.53 24.96 -32.77
N SER A 12 41.27 24.58 -31.73
CA SER A 12 41.91 23.26 -31.65
C SER A 12 40.84 22.16 -31.78
N GLU A 13 41.22 20.98 -32.29
CA GLU A 13 40.30 19.84 -32.40
C GLU A 13 39.66 19.50 -31.05
N GLU A 14 40.40 19.61 -29.94
CA GLU A 14 39.88 19.47 -28.58
C GLU A 14 38.81 20.52 -28.22
N ALA A 15 38.97 21.78 -28.65
CA ALA A 15 38.00 22.83 -28.38
C ALA A 15 36.72 22.67 -29.22
N LYS A 16 36.83 22.12 -30.44
CA LYS A 16 35.67 21.75 -31.27
C LYS A 16 34.91 20.57 -30.66
N GLU A 17 35.62 19.53 -30.23
CA GLU A 17 35.00 18.36 -29.58
C GLU A 17 34.36 18.74 -28.25
N SER A 18 35.01 19.57 -27.44
CA SER A 18 34.43 20.09 -26.20
C SER A 18 33.15 20.89 -26.45
N LYS A 19 33.11 21.73 -27.50
CA LYS A 19 31.87 22.44 -27.90
C LYS A 19 30.78 21.48 -28.35
N ARG A 20 31.12 20.41 -29.06
CA ARG A 20 30.16 19.38 -29.52
C ARG A 20 29.56 18.62 -28.34
N ILE A 21 30.40 18.17 -27.40
CA ILE A 21 29.98 17.51 -26.17
C ILE A 21 29.08 18.44 -25.35
N ASN A 22 29.48 19.71 -25.18
CA ASN A 22 28.70 20.67 -24.41
C ASN A 22 27.33 20.96 -25.07
N ALA A 23 27.27 21.03 -26.40
CA ALA A 23 26.02 21.19 -27.13
C ALA A 23 25.10 19.96 -27.00
N GLU A 24 25.66 18.74 -26.97
CA GLU A 24 24.86 17.53 -26.74
C GLU A 24 24.36 17.44 -25.29
N ILE A 25 25.19 17.83 -24.31
CA ILE A 25 24.78 17.95 -22.91
C ILE A 25 23.65 18.97 -22.76
N ASP A 26 23.78 20.17 -23.35
CA ASP A 26 22.73 21.20 -23.30
C ASP A 26 21.43 20.73 -23.95
N LYS A 27 21.53 19.98 -25.05
CA LYS A 27 20.37 19.39 -25.72
C LYS A 27 19.70 18.32 -24.84
N GLN A 28 20.49 17.48 -24.17
CA GLN A 28 19.99 16.50 -23.22
C GLN A 28 19.32 17.19 -22.02
N LEU A 29 19.95 18.20 -21.43
CA LEU A 29 19.39 18.98 -20.32
C LEU A 29 18.07 19.67 -20.70
N ARG A 30 17.96 20.20 -21.92
CA ARG A 30 16.70 20.79 -22.42
C ARG A 30 15.60 19.75 -22.57
N ARG A 31 15.95 18.53 -23.01
CA ARG A 31 15.03 17.41 -23.12
C ARG A 31 14.56 16.96 -21.74
N ASP A 32 15.50 16.71 -20.83
CA ASP A 32 15.21 16.28 -19.46
C ASP A 32 14.37 17.33 -18.72
N LYS A 33 14.62 18.63 -18.93
CA LYS A 33 13.80 19.72 -18.38
C LYS A 33 12.38 19.78 -18.96
N ARG A 34 12.20 19.36 -20.21
CA ARG A 34 10.87 19.28 -20.84
C ARG A 34 10.11 18.07 -20.32
N ASP A 35 10.78 16.94 -20.19
CA ASP A 35 10.19 15.69 -19.73
C ASP A 35 9.86 15.78 -18.23
N SER A 36 10.72 16.40 -17.41
CA SER A 36 10.45 16.64 -15.99
C SER A 36 9.26 17.56 -15.74
N ARG A 37 8.99 18.52 -16.63
CA ARG A 37 7.77 19.36 -16.56
C ARG A 37 6.48 18.60 -16.86
N ARG A 38 6.57 17.43 -17.48
CA ARG A 38 5.42 16.55 -17.79
C ARG A 38 5.27 15.42 -16.79
N GLU A 39 6.22 15.32 -15.86
CA GLU A 39 6.21 14.30 -14.83
C GLU A 39 5.38 14.79 -13.64
N LEU A 40 4.36 14.02 -13.29
CA LEU A 40 3.51 14.26 -12.13
C LEU A 40 3.87 13.25 -11.04
N LYS A 41 4.44 13.74 -9.95
CA LYS A 41 4.89 12.91 -8.84
C LYS A 41 3.76 12.73 -7.84
N LEU A 42 3.33 11.48 -7.65
CA LEU A 42 2.30 11.08 -6.72
C LEU A 42 2.92 10.35 -5.54
N LEU A 43 2.73 10.87 -4.34
CA LEU A 43 3.31 10.30 -3.13
C LEU A 43 2.28 9.49 -2.36
N LEU A 44 2.49 8.17 -2.22
CA LEU A 44 1.62 7.30 -1.43
C LEU A 44 2.07 7.29 0.03
N LEU A 45 1.24 7.85 0.91
CA LEU A 45 1.50 7.91 2.36
C LEU A 45 0.43 7.15 3.13
N GLY A 46 0.75 6.79 4.37
CA GLY A 46 -0.17 6.08 5.26
C GLY A 46 0.56 5.11 6.18
N THR A 47 -0.13 4.65 7.23
CA THR A 47 0.40 3.67 8.20
C THR A 47 0.78 2.34 7.56
N GLY A 48 1.49 1.47 8.29
CA GLY A 48 1.72 0.09 7.84
C GLY A 48 0.40 -0.60 7.49
N GLU A 49 0.41 -1.47 6.48
CA GLU A 49 -0.76 -2.28 6.07
C GLU A 49 -2.00 -1.52 5.57
N SER A 50 -1.95 -0.18 5.44
CA SER A 50 -3.03 0.64 4.86
C SER A 50 -3.39 0.33 3.39
N GLY A 51 -2.54 -0.41 2.67
CA GLY A 51 -2.78 -0.87 1.29
C GLY A 51 -2.02 -0.13 0.19
N LYS A 52 -0.98 0.66 0.53
CA LYS A 52 -0.16 1.42 -0.45
C LYS A 52 0.42 0.55 -1.55
N SER A 53 1.11 -0.51 -1.19
CA SER A 53 1.73 -1.41 -2.16
C SER A 53 0.68 -2.17 -2.97
N THR A 54 -0.48 -2.48 -2.40
CA THR A 54 -1.61 -3.04 -3.17
C THR A 54 -2.09 -2.06 -4.22
N PHE A 55 -2.15 -0.76 -3.90
CA PHE A 55 -2.49 0.28 -4.87
C PHE A 55 -1.48 0.35 -6.02
N ILE A 56 -0.17 0.28 -5.73
CA ILE A 56 0.88 0.21 -6.78
C ILE A 56 0.70 -1.02 -7.68
N LYS A 57 0.44 -2.20 -7.09
CA LYS A 57 0.19 -3.42 -7.85
C LYS A 57 -1.00 -3.25 -8.80
N GLN A 58 -2.07 -2.58 -8.36
CA GLN A 58 -3.21 -2.25 -9.21
C GLN A 58 -2.83 -1.30 -10.35
N MET A 59 -1.98 -0.32 -10.12
CA MET A 59 -1.51 0.57 -11.18
C MET A 59 -0.71 -0.17 -12.25
N ARG A 60 0.13 -1.14 -11.85
CA ARG A 60 0.81 -2.04 -12.79
C ARG A 60 -0.17 -2.88 -13.61
N ILE A 61 -1.29 -3.30 -13.03
CA ILE A 61 -2.34 -4.08 -13.70
C ILE A 61 -3.15 -3.21 -14.67
N ILE A 62 -3.55 -2.01 -14.25
CA ILE A 62 -4.50 -1.17 -15.00
C ILE A 62 -3.80 -0.35 -16.09
N HIS A 63 -2.60 0.18 -15.79
CA HIS A 63 -1.88 1.12 -16.63
C HIS A 63 -0.48 0.63 -17.06
N GLY A 64 0.00 -0.48 -16.48
CA GLY A 64 1.28 -1.07 -16.84
C GLY A 64 1.15 -2.31 -17.74
N ALA A 65 2.24 -3.07 -17.84
CA ALA A 65 2.29 -4.34 -18.58
C ALA A 65 1.56 -5.50 -17.88
N GLY A 66 0.94 -5.26 -16.72
CA GLY A 66 0.38 -6.30 -15.87
C GLY A 66 1.44 -7.20 -15.25
N TYR A 67 1.02 -8.41 -14.88
CA TYR A 67 1.88 -9.47 -14.37
C TYR A 67 1.86 -10.64 -15.34
N THR A 68 3.02 -10.98 -15.92
CA THR A 68 3.16 -12.17 -16.75
C THR A 68 3.08 -13.44 -15.90
N GLU A 69 2.98 -14.61 -16.53
CA GLU A 69 3.02 -15.88 -15.82
C GLU A 69 4.37 -16.08 -15.09
N GLU A 70 5.48 -15.60 -15.66
CA GLU A 70 6.79 -15.60 -15.02
C GLU A 70 6.83 -14.69 -13.79
N ASP A 71 6.27 -13.48 -13.88
CA ASP A 71 6.13 -12.58 -12.72
C ASP A 71 5.33 -13.26 -11.61
N LYS A 72 4.17 -13.85 -11.96
CA LYS A 72 3.28 -14.54 -11.02
C LYS A 72 3.98 -15.71 -10.34
N ARG A 73 4.76 -16.52 -11.07
CA ARG A 73 5.57 -17.60 -10.51
C ARG A 73 6.57 -17.10 -9.46
N GLY A 74 7.12 -15.90 -9.65
CA GLY A 74 7.98 -15.24 -8.66
C GLY A 74 7.30 -15.01 -7.30
N PHE A 75 5.96 -14.93 -7.25
CA PHE A 75 5.20 -14.75 -6.02
C PHE A 75 4.87 -16.06 -5.28
N ILE A 76 5.10 -17.24 -5.88
CA ILE A 76 4.76 -18.53 -5.25
C ILE A 76 5.38 -18.65 -3.86
N ARG A 77 6.69 -18.40 -3.77
CA ARG A 77 7.42 -18.44 -2.51
C ARG A 77 6.84 -17.47 -1.48
N LEU A 78 6.50 -16.26 -1.90
CA LEU A 78 5.95 -15.23 -1.03
C LEU A 78 4.55 -15.62 -0.50
N VAL A 79 3.72 -16.26 -1.33
CA VAL A 79 2.42 -16.78 -0.91
C VAL A 79 2.60 -17.85 0.18
N TYR A 80 3.52 -18.80 -0.01
CA TYR A 80 3.79 -19.81 1.01
C TYR A 80 4.28 -19.17 2.31
N GLN A 81 5.25 -18.26 2.24
CA GLN A 81 5.73 -17.52 3.41
C GLN A 81 4.58 -16.83 4.14
N ASN A 82 3.66 -16.18 3.43
CA ASN A 82 2.49 -15.53 4.02
C ASN A 82 1.57 -16.50 4.78
N ILE A 83 1.37 -17.71 4.24
CA ILE A 83 0.56 -18.76 4.88
C ILE A 83 1.23 -19.22 6.18
N PHE A 84 2.53 -19.52 6.14
CA PHE A 84 3.27 -19.95 7.33
C PHE A 84 3.32 -18.85 8.39
N THR A 85 3.64 -17.60 8.01
CA THR A 85 3.62 -16.46 8.94
C THR A 85 2.24 -16.30 9.59
N SER A 86 1.17 -16.40 8.80
CA SER A 86 -0.19 -16.28 9.33
C SER A 86 -0.52 -17.38 10.34
N MET A 87 -0.18 -18.63 10.01
CA MET A 87 -0.45 -19.76 10.90
C MET A 87 0.41 -19.70 12.17
N GLN A 88 1.69 -19.35 12.07
CA GLN A 88 2.56 -19.16 13.23
C GLN A 88 2.06 -18.03 14.15
N SER A 89 1.57 -16.92 13.59
CA SER A 89 0.94 -15.85 14.38
C SER A 89 -0.30 -16.33 15.13
N MET A 90 -1.17 -17.13 14.49
CA MET A 90 -2.35 -17.69 15.15
C MET A 90 -1.99 -18.71 16.23
N ILE A 91 -1.00 -19.58 16.00
CA ILE A 91 -0.48 -20.51 17.02
C ILE A 91 0.05 -19.72 18.23
N LYS A 92 0.85 -18.68 18.00
CA LYS A 92 1.33 -17.81 19.09
C LYS A 92 0.17 -17.13 19.83
N ALA A 93 -0.87 -16.71 19.11
CA ALA A 93 -2.07 -16.14 19.73
C ALA A 93 -2.81 -17.14 20.61
N THR A 94 -2.93 -18.41 20.22
CA THR A 94 -3.54 -19.44 21.08
C THR A 94 -2.79 -19.61 22.40
N GLU A 95 -1.45 -19.54 22.39
CA GLU A 95 -0.61 -19.59 23.60
C GLU A 95 -0.84 -18.36 24.49
N ASN A 96 -0.82 -17.16 23.89
CA ASN A 96 -0.96 -15.89 24.61
C ASN A 96 -2.36 -15.69 25.20
N LEU A 97 -3.40 -16.01 24.43
CA LEU A 97 -4.80 -15.88 24.82
C LEU A 97 -5.31 -17.07 25.64
N LYS A 98 -4.44 -18.07 25.87
CA LYS A 98 -4.73 -19.31 26.60
C LYS A 98 -5.93 -20.07 26.02
N ILE A 99 -6.03 -20.09 24.69
CA ILE A 99 -7.07 -20.83 23.97
C ILE A 99 -6.58 -22.27 23.77
N PRO A 100 -7.24 -23.28 24.35
CA PRO A 100 -6.84 -24.67 24.17
C PRO A 100 -7.22 -25.17 22.77
N PHE A 101 -6.35 -26.00 22.17
CA PHE A 101 -6.72 -26.77 20.99
C PHE A 101 -7.84 -27.75 21.34
N LYS A 102 -8.80 -27.93 20.43
CA LYS A 102 -9.84 -28.94 20.62
C LYS A 102 -9.29 -30.35 20.44
N TYR A 103 -8.40 -30.54 19.46
CA TYR A 103 -7.81 -31.83 19.16
C TYR A 103 -6.35 -31.88 19.63
N GLU A 104 -6.01 -32.82 20.51
CA GLU A 104 -4.67 -32.90 21.12
C GLU A 104 -3.56 -33.13 20.08
N GLN A 105 -3.87 -33.81 18.98
CA GLN A 105 -2.95 -34.03 17.86
C GLN A 105 -2.50 -32.72 17.20
N ASN A 106 -3.31 -31.67 17.28
CA ASN A 106 -2.96 -30.36 16.74
C ASN A 106 -1.84 -29.67 17.54
N ARG A 107 -1.52 -30.11 18.76
CA ARG A 107 -0.33 -29.63 19.47
C ARG A 107 0.95 -30.01 18.73
N SER A 108 1.04 -31.25 18.25
CA SER A 108 2.19 -31.72 17.47
C SER A 108 2.27 -31.02 16.13
N ASN A 109 1.12 -30.81 15.46
CA ASN A 109 1.06 -30.05 14.20
C ASN A 109 1.48 -28.59 14.40
N ALA A 110 1.06 -27.97 15.51
CA ALA A 110 1.45 -26.60 15.86
C ALA A 110 2.96 -26.48 16.09
N MET A 111 3.58 -27.44 16.80
CA MET A 111 5.04 -27.48 16.97
C MET A 111 5.76 -27.61 15.62
N LEU A 112 5.29 -28.52 14.76
CA LEU A 112 5.85 -28.71 13.41
C LEU A 112 5.84 -27.40 12.61
N VAL A 113 4.72 -26.68 12.60
CA VAL A 113 4.59 -25.41 11.86
C VAL A 113 5.39 -24.28 12.51
N LYS A 114 5.51 -24.26 13.85
CA LYS A 114 6.26 -23.25 14.61
C LYS A 114 7.77 -23.30 14.38
N GLU A 115 8.31 -24.50 14.14
CA GLU A 115 9.75 -24.71 13.88
C GLU A 115 10.18 -24.37 12.45
N VAL A 116 9.24 -24.10 11.55
CA VAL A 116 9.55 -23.77 10.15
C VAL A 116 10.25 -22.41 10.04
N ASP A 117 11.43 -22.42 9.44
CA ASP A 117 12.15 -21.22 9.03
C ASP A 117 11.51 -20.65 7.75
N ILE A 118 10.73 -19.57 7.91
CA ILE A 118 9.97 -18.91 6.84
C ILE A 118 10.89 -18.46 5.69
N GLU A 119 12.11 -18.04 5.99
CA GLU A 119 13.03 -17.53 4.97
C GLU A 119 13.55 -18.65 4.07
N LYS A 120 13.62 -19.89 4.56
CA LYS A 120 14.14 -21.05 3.81
C LYS A 120 13.07 -21.82 3.03
N ILE A 121 11.82 -21.36 3.06
CA ILE A 121 10.73 -22.01 2.32
C ILE A 121 10.98 -21.89 0.81
N CYS A 122 11.12 -23.06 0.17
CA CYS A 122 11.23 -23.20 -1.29
C CYS A 122 10.06 -24.00 -1.90
N GLY A 123 9.30 -24.70 -1.08
CA GLY A 123 8.19 -25.56 -1.49
C GLY A 123 7.19 -25.74 -0.35
N PHE A 124 6.09 -26.43 -0.65
CA PHE A 124 5.03 -26.68 0.33
C PHE A 124 4.80 -28.19 0.44
N ASP A 125 5.54 -28.84 1.35
CA ASP A 125 5.54 -30.30 1.45
C ASP A 125 4.26 -30.83 2.13
N GLN A 126 3.85 -32.04 1.75
CA GLN A 126 2.67 -32.74 2.29
C GLN A 126 2.52 -32.76 3.82
N PRO A 127 3.57 -32.98 4.65
CA PRO A 127 3.41 -32.91 6.11
C PRO A 127 2.96 -31.53 6.59
N TYR A 128 3.42 -30.45 5.98
CA TYR A 128 3.00 -29.09 6.34
C TYR A 128 1.60 -28.77 5.85
N ILE A 129 1.24 -29.24 4.65
CA ILE A 129 -0.10 -29.04 4.09
C ILE A 129 -1.15 -29.68 4.99
N SER A 130 -0.93 -30.94 5.39
CA SER A 130 -1.86 -31.66 6.28
C SER A 130 -1.91 -31.03 7.67
N ALA A 131 -0.78 -30.61 8.22
CA ALA A 131 -0.72 -29.88 9.50
C ALA A 131 -1.51 -28.56 9.45
N ILE A 132 -1.30 -27.73 8.42
CA ILE A 132 -1.99 -26.43 8.32
C ILE A 132 -3.49 -26.61 8.09
N LYS A 133 -3.91 -27.58 7.29
CA LYS A 133 -5.34 -27.91 7.10
C LYS A 133 -6.02 -28.34 8.40
N THR A 134 -5.38 -29.25 9.13
CA THR A 134 -5.92 -29.77 10.41
C THR A 134 -5.94 -28.70 11.51
N LEU A 135 -4.92 -27.83 11.53
CA LEU A 135 -4.90 -26.66 12.40
C LEU A 135 -5.99 -25.65 12.04
N TRP A 136 -6.15 -25.31 10.75
CA TRP A 136 -7.19 -24.38 10.32
C TRP A 136 -8.60 -24.88 10.65
N ALA A 137 -8.83 -26.19 10.60
CA ALA A 137 -10.10 -26.80 11.00
C ALA A 137 -10.31 -26.89 12.54
N ASP A 138 -9.29 -26.60 13.36
CA ASP A 138 -9.41 -26.65 14.81
C ASP A 138 -10.21 -25.46 15.34
N PRO A 139 -11.26 -25.69 16.16
CA PRO A 139 -12.02 -24.61 16.76
C PRO A 139 -11.20 -23.63 17.61
N GLY A 140 -10.11 -24.07 18.24
CA GLY A 140 -9.21 -23.17 18.97
C GLY A 140 -8.45 -22.21 18.07
N ILE A 141 -8.06 -22.66 16.87
CA ILE A 141 -7.45 -21.78 15.84
C ILE A 141 -8.50 -20.85 15.23
N GLN A 142 -9.73 -21.34 14.99
CA GLN A 142 -10.83 -20.50 14.53
C GLN A 142 -11.18 -19.42 15.56
N GLU A 143 -11.21 -19.75 16.86
CA GLU A 143 -11.42 -18.78 17.93
C GLU A 143 -10.28 -17.75 17.99
N ALA A 144 -9.03 -18.17 17.80
CA ALA A 144 -7.91 -17.24 17.68
C ALA A 144 -8.12 -16.29 16.47
N TYR A 145 -8.52 -16.82 15.32
CA TYR A 145 -8.82 -16.02 14.12
C TYR A 145 -9.98 -15.03 14.33
N ASP A 146 -11.02 -15.42 15.07
CA ASP A 146 -12.12 -14.51 15.42
C ASP A 146 -11.64 -13.37 16.33
N ARG A 147 -10.67 -13.66 17.20
CA ARG A 147 -10.00 -12.69 18.09
C ARG A 147 -8.77 -12.02 17.45
N ARG A 148 -8.63 -12.06 16.12
CA ARG A 148 -7.52 -11.45 15.36
C ARG A 148 -7.32 -9.94 15.52
N ARG A 149 -8.23 -9.24 16.20
CA ARG A 149 -8.05 -7.82 16.57
C ARG A 149 -7.06 -7.64 17.73
N GLU A 150 -6.86 -8.68 18.55
CA GLU A 150 -6.02 -8.64 19.75
C GLU A 150 -4.53 -8.88 19.45
N TYR A 151 -4.19 -9.26 18.22
CA TYR A 151 -2.82 -9.51 17.78
C TYR A 151 -2.65 -9.22 16.30
N GLN A 152 -1.41 -9.28 15.81
CA GLN A 152 -1.09 -8.91 14.44
C GLN A 152 -1.27 -10.11 13.49
N LEU A 153 -2.26 -10.00 12.61
CA LEU A 153 -2.57 -11.00 11.58
C LEU A 153 -2.82 -10.32 10.23
N SER A 154 -2.45 -10.98 9.14
CA SER A 154 -2.72 -10.48 7.78
C SER A 154 -4.21 -10.58 7.46
N ASP A 155 -4.77 -9.52 6.85
CA ASP A 155 -6.16 -9.54 6.37
C ASP A 155 -6.39 -10.64 5.31
N SER A 156 -5.33 -11.02 4.59
CA SER A 156 -5.37 -12.08 3.55
C SER A 156 -5.33 -13.50 4.11
N THR A 157 -5.20 -13.70 5.44
CA THR A 157 -5.05 -15.04 6.03
C THR A 157 -6.19 -15.99 5.67
N LYS A 158 -7.45 -15.55 5.84
CA LYS A 158 -8.63 -16.38 5.54
C LYS A 158 -8.73 -16.72 4.05
N TYR A 159 -8.35 -15.80 3.17
CA TYR A 159 -8.35 -16.03 1.73
C TYR A 159 -7.42 -17.19 1.34
N TYR A 160 -6.19 -17.21 1.84
CA TYR A 160 -5.25 -18.29 1.50
C TYR A 160 -5.56 -19.60 2.22
N LEU A 161 -5.96 -19.56 3.49
CA LEU A 161 -6.21 -20.78 4.27
C LEU A 161 -7.51 -21.49 3.86
N SER A 162 -8.53 -20.75 3.40
CA SER A 162 -9.77 -21.35 2.90
C SER A 162 -9.56 -22.07 1.56
N ASP A 163 -8.65 -21.57 0.72
CA ASP A 163 -8.32 -22.14 -0.60
C ASP A 163 -6.94 -22.82 -0.63
N ILE A 164 -6.52 -23.41 0.49
CA ILE A 164 -5.19 -24.02 0.61
C ILE A 164 -4.97 -25.16 -0.40
N ASP A 165 -6.02 -25.89 -0.77
CA ASP A 165 -5.97 -26.93 -1.81
C ASP A 165 -5.50 -26.38 -3.16
N ARG A 166 -6.00 -25.21 -3.56
CA ARG A 166 -5.60 -24.54 -4.81
C ARG A 166 -4.14 -24.08 -4.76
N VAL A 167 -3.72 -23.53 -3.62
CA VAL A 167 -2.36 -23.00 -3.43
C VAL A 167 -1.31 -24.13 -3.36
N THR A 168 -1.71 -25.32 -2.95
CA THR A 168 -0.84 -26.50 -2.80
C THR A 168 -0.90 -27.47 -3.97
N ALA A 169 -1.70 -27.17 -4.99
CA ALA A 169 -1.85 -28.01 -6.18
C ALA A 169 -0.54 -28.08 -6.98
N GLU A 170 -0.30 -29.24 -7.61
CA GLU A 170 0.82 -29.41 -8.52
C GLU A 170 0.68 -28.46 -9.72
N GLY A 171 1.74 -27.71 -10.04
CA GLY A 171 1.70 -26.70 -11.09
C GLY A 171 0.97 -25.40 -10.73
N TYR A 172 0.74 -25.13 -9.44
CA TYR A 172 0.14 -23.88 -8.97
C TYR A 172 0.86 -22.64 -9.53
N VAL A 173 0.08 -21.76 -10.16
CA VAL A 173 0.50 -20.41 -10.54
C VAL A 173 -0.42 -19.41 -9.83
N PRO A 174 0.14 -18.43 -9.09
CA PRO A 174 -0.65 -17.42 -8.40
C PRO A 174 -1.53 -16.64 -9.38
N THR A 175 -2.79 -16.50 -9.03
CA THR A 175 -3.72 -15.61 -9.73
C THR A 175 -3.36 -14.15 -9.47
N GLN A 176 -3.92 -13.23 -10.26
CA GLN A 176 -3.78 -11.81 -9.99
C GLN A 176 -4.29 -11.43 -8.58
N GLN A 177 -5.33 -12.11 -8.09
CA GLN A 177 -5.84 -11.89 -6.74
C GLN A 177 -4.85 -12.32 -5.66
N ASP A 178 -4.13 -13.43 -5.89
CA ASP A 178 -3.05 -13.87 -5.01
C ASP A 178 -1.91 -12.84 -4.98
N VAL A 179 -1.55 -12.28 -6.14
CA VAL A 179 -0.52 -11.23 -6.24
C VAL A 179 -0.95 -9.95 -5.54
N LEU A 180 -2.22 -9.57 -5.60
CA LEU A 180 -2.74 -8.39 -4.88
C LEU A 180 -2.74 -8.58 -3.36
N ARG A 181 -3.09 -9.78 -2.90
CA ARG A 181 -3.25 -10.13 -1.48
C ARG A 181 -1.95 -10.51 -0.77
N VAL A 182 -0.90 -10.89 -1.51
CA VAL A 182 0.37 -11.29 -0.90
C VAL A 182 1.05 -10.09 -0.26
N ARG A 183 1.42 -10.24 1.00
CA ARG A 183 2.09 -9.20 1.78
C ARG A 183 3.59 -9.31 1.58
N VAL A 184 4.19 -8.19 1.19
CA VAL A 184 5.63 -7.96 1.20
C VAL A 184 5.84 -6.65 1.93
N PRO A 185 6.55 -6.63 3.08
CA PRO A 185 6.86 -5.39 3.76
C PRO A 185 7.70 -4.48 2.86
N THR A 186 7.19 -3.28 2.56
CA THR A 186 7.94 -2.26 1.81
C THR A 186 9.03 -1.68 2.70
N THR A 187 10.27 -1.78 2.25
CA THR A 187 11.44 -1.15 2.86
C THR A 187 12.01 -0.11 1.91
N GLY A 188 12.35 1.07 2.45
CA GLY A 188 12.85 2.19 1.67
C GLY A 188 11.76 2.90 0.85
N ILE A 189 12.19 3.40 -0.31
CA ILE A 189 11.40 4.20 -1.25
C ILE A 189 11.44 3.48 -2.59
N ILE A 190 10.25 3.18 -3.12
CA ILE A 190 10.11 2.49 -4.41
C ILE A 190 9.34 3.42 -5.33
N GLU A 191 9.93 3.72 -6.49
CA GLU A 191 9.29 4.54 -7.51
C GLU A 191 8.76 3.67 -8.64
N TYR A 192 7.53 3.93 -9.05
CA TYR A 192 6.86 3.27 -10.15
C TYR A 192 6.42 4.31 -11.19
N PRO A 193 7.22 4.52 -12.24
CA PRO A 193 6.83 5.35 -13.36
C PRO A 193 5.86 4.59 -14.28
N PHE A 194 4.82 5.27 -14.75
CA PHE A 194 3.97 4.80 -15.84
C PHE A 194 3.49 5.96 -16.69
N ASP A 195 3.35 5.70 -17.99
CA ASP A 195 2.84 6.65 -18.94
C ASP A 195 1.32 6.61 -18.96
N LEU A 196 0.68 7.77 -18.85
CA LEU A 196 -0.75 7.90 -19.00
C LEU A 196 -1.06 9.08 -19.93
N GLU A 197 -1.53 8.75 -21.13
CA GLU A 197 -1.80 9.71 -22.20
C GLU A 197 -0.55 10.54 -22.56
N ASN A 198 -0.53 11.83 -22.21
CA ASN A 198 0.56 12.77 -22.51
C ASN A 198 1.39 13.16 -21.28
N CYS A 199 1.12 12.54 -20.12
CA CYS A 199 1.79 12.80 -18.85
C CYS A 199 2.47 11.54 -18.34
N ILE A 200 3.60 11.73 -17.66
CA ILE A 200 4.32 10.64 -17.00
C ILE A 200 3.95 10.70 -15.53
N PHE A 201 3.28 9.68 -15.02
CA PHE A 201 3.00 9.58 -13.59
C PHE A 201 4.11 8.82 -12.90
N ARG A 202 4.70 9.41 -11.87
CA ARG A 202 5.68 8.74 -11.00
C ARG A 202 5.05 8.54 -9.63
N MET A 203 4.65 7.31 -9.34
CA MET A 203 4.17 6.97 -8.01
C MET A 203 5.31 6.57 -7.10
N VAL A 204 5.28 7.06 -5.87
CA VAL A 204 6.30 6.79 -4.86
C VAL A 204 5.65 6.05 -3.69
N ASP A 205 5.99 4.77 -3.52
CA ASP A 205 5.61 3.96 -2.35
C ASP A 205 6.72 4.01 -1.30
N VAL A 206 6.32 4.24 -0.05
CA VAL A 206 7.23 4.33 1.09
C VAL A 206 6.79 3.38 2.19
N GLY A 207 7.75 2.85 2.95
CA GLY A 207 7.45 2.03 4.12
C GLY A 207 6.57 2.77 5.14
N GLY A 208 5.43 2.17 5.51
CA GLY A 208 4.43 2.79 6.41
C GLY A 208 4.75 2.71 7.92
N GLN A 209 5.69 1.85 8.29
CA GLN A 209 6.10 1.60 9.68
C GLN A 209 6.89 2.77 10.24
N ARG A 210 6.84 2.99 11.57
CA ARG A 210 7.51 4.13 12.23
C ARG A 210 9.02 4.21 11.93
N SER A 211 9.70 3.06 11.83
CA SER A 211 11.12 2.95 11.49
C SER A 211 11.46 3.52 10.10
N GLU A 212 10.55 3.38 9.14
CA GLU A 212 10.76 3.77 7.75
C GLU A 212 10.44 5.26 7.50
N ARG A 213 9.62 5.89 8.37
CA ARG A 213 9.17 7.28 8.19
C ARG A 213 10.29 8.31 8.12
N ARG A 214 11.43 8.04 8.77
CA ARG A 214 12.61 8.92 8.70
C ARG A 214 13.16 9.06 7.28
N LYS A 215 12.92 8.08 6.41
CA LYS A 215 13.38 8.10 5.02
C LYS A 215 12.45 8.92 4.11
N TRP A 216 11.23 9.23 4.53
CA TRP A 216 10.22 9.87 3.69
C TRP A 216 10.66 11.25 3.17
N ILE A 217 11.44 11.99 3.96
CA ILE A 217 11.95 13.31 3.57
C ILE A 217 12.71 13.29 2.23
N HIS A 218 13.32 12.15 1.86
CA HIS A 218 14.06 12.01 0.61
C HIS A 218 13.18 11.98 -0.65
N CYS A 219 11.84 11.94 -0.50
CA CYS A 219 10.92 11.96 -1.62
C CYS A 219 9.90 13.11 -1.60
N PHE A 220 10.05 14.10 -0.71
CA PHE A 220 9.10 15.20 -0.55
C PHE A 220 9.28 16.35 -1.56
N GLU A 221 10.37 16.35 -2.32
CA GLU A 221 10.59 17.37 -3.35
C GLU A 221 9.69 17.16 -4.57
N ASN A 222 9.14 18.26 -5.09
CA ASN A 222 8.34 18.33 -6.31
C ASN A 222 7.16 17.35 -6.35
N VAL A 223 6.47 17.17 -5.22
CA VAL A 223 5.27 16.32 -5.14
C VAL A 223 4.05 17.07 -5.66
N THR A 224 3.46 16.57 -6.73
CA THR A 224 2.24 17.12 -7.33
C THR A 224 1.00 16.83 -6.47
N SER A 225 0.88 15.59 -5.98
CA SER A 225 -0.27 15.15 -5.20
C SER A 225 0.12 14.12 -4.16
N ILE A 226 -0.50 14.21 -2.99
CA ILE A 226 -0.38 13.23 -1.92
C ILE A 226 -1.61 12.33 -1.97
N MET A 227 -1.35 11.03 -2.01
CA MET A 227 -2.36 9.99 -1.90
C MET A 227 -2.20 9.35 -0.52
N PHE A 228 -3.00 9.79 0.45
CA PHE A 228 -2.95 9.28 1.81
C PHE A 228 -3.93 8.14 2.00
N LEU A 229 -3.44 6.97 2.39
CA LEU A 229 -4.25 5.76 2.58
C LEU A 229 -4.50 5.50 4.06
N VAL A 230 -5.76 5.26 4.38
CA VAL A 230 -6.28 4.88 5.69
C VAL A 230 -6.99 3.55 5.54
N ALA A 231 -6.68 2.57 6.38
CA ALA A 231 -7.42 1.32 6.42
C ALA A 231 -8.61 1.46 7.38
N LEU A 232 -9.83 1.43 6.84
CA LEU A 232 -11.07 1.53 7.60
C LEU A 232 -11.22 0.40 8.62
N SER A 233 -10.64 -0.77 8.38
CA SER A 233 -10.75 -1.93 9.28
C SER A 233 -9.87 -1.89 10.53
N GLU A 234 -9.05 -0.84 10.69
CA GLU A 234 -8.07 -0.70 11.78
C GLU A 234 -8.61 0.03 13.02
N TYR A 235 -9.89 0.42 13.03
CA TYR A 235 -10.50 1.20 14.13
C TYR A 235 -10.46 0.51 15.51
N ASP A 236 -10.43 -0.81 15.54
CA ASP A 236 -10.42 -1.64 16.76
C ASP A 236 -9.08 -2.38 16.97
N GLN A 237 -8.02 -2.01 16.23
CA GLN A 237 -6.72 -2.67 16.28
C GLN A 237 -5.68 -1.81 17.01
N VAL A 238 -4.70 -2.48 17.63
CA VAL A 238 -3.51 -1.85 18.23
C VAL A 238 -2.31 -1.92 17.29
N LEU A 239 -1.35 -1.02 17.46
CA LEU A 239 -0.13 -0.98 16.65
C LEU A 239 0.74 -2.23 16.86
N VAL A 240 1.57 -2.54 15.86
CA VAL A 240 2.60 -3.60 15.99
C VAL A 240 3.71 -3.10 16.92
N GLU A 241 3.99 -1.81 16.85
CA GLU A 241 5.08 -1.16 17.59
C GLU A 241 4.71 -0.79 19.03
N SER A 242 3.42 -0.80 19.40
CA SER A 242 2.93 -0.38 20.72
C SER A 242 1.57 -1.01 21.04
N ASP A 243 1.51 -1.77 22.14
CA ASP A 243 0.30 -2.51 22.56
C ASP A 243 -0.83 -1.61 23.07
N ASN A 244 -0.54 -0.34 23.38
CA ASN A 244 -1.50 0.60 23.99
C ASN A 244 -2.01 1.68 23.01
N GLU A 245 -1.56 1.68 21.77
CA GLU A 245 -1.89 2.72 20.79
C GLU A 245 -2.78 2.15 19.69
N ASN A 246 -3.94 2.77 19.51
CA ASN A 246 -4.89 2.42 18.45
C ASN A 246 -4.33 2.78 17.06
N ARG A 247 -4.45 1.87 16.09
CA ARG A 247 -3.93 2.05 14.72
C ARG A 247 -4.58 3.23 13.99
N MET A 248 -5.88 3.44 14.17
CA MET A 248 -6.59 4.55 13.53
C MET A 248 -6.17 5.90 14.12
N GLU A 249 -5.95 6.00 15.43
CA GLU A 249 -5.41 7.22 16.06
C GLU A 249 -4.00 7.56 15.58
N GLU A 250 -3.14 6.55 15.41
CA GLU A 250 -1.83 6.74 14.79
C GLU A 250 -1.94 7.26 13.35
N SER A 251 -2.89 6.72 12.58
CA SER A 251 -3.15 7.18 11.21
C SER A 251 -3.65 8.63 11.18
N LYS A 252 -4.53 9.02 12.11
CA LYS A 252 -4.97 10.41 12.30
C LYS A 252 -3.81 11.34 12.63
N ALA A 253 -2.97 10.97 13.61
CA ALA A 253 -1.81 11.77 14.01
C ALA A 253 -0.82 11.94 12.85
N LEU A 254 -0.59 10.88 12.08
CA LEU A 254 0.23 10.92 10.88
C LEU A 254 -0.38 11.84 9.82
N PHE A 255 -1.67 11.70 9.52
CA PHE A 255 -2.36 12.55 8.53
C PHE A 255 -2.30 14.03 8.90
N ARG A 256 -2.56 14.36 10.17
CA ARG A 256 -2.44 15.72 10.71
C ARG A 256 -1.04 16.28 10.48
N THR A 257 0.00 15.48 10.72
CA THR A 257 1.38 15.90 10.50
C THR A 257 1.64 16.17 9.02
N ILE A 258 1.21 15.26 8.13
CA ILE A 258 1.38 15.39 6.68
C ILE A 258 0.68 16.64 6.13
N ILE A 259 -0.58 16.90 6.52
CA ILE A 259 -1.32 18.05 5.98
C ILE A 259 -0.75 19.39 6.44
N THR A 260 -0.11 19.42 7.63
CA THR A 260 0.54 20.61 8.18
C THR A 260 1.93 20.88 7.60
N TYR A 261 2.52 19.94 6.86
CA TYR A 261 3.89 20.14 6.36
C TYR A 261 3.97 21.26 5.31
N PRO A 262 4.88 22.23 5.48
CA PRO A 262 5.07 23.32 4.52
C PRO A 262 5.42 22.83 3.11
N TRP A 263 6.15 21.73 3.01
CA TRP A 263 6.53 21.07 1.75
C TRP A 263 5.34 20.75 0.83
N PHE A 264 4.15 20.60 1.41
CA PHE A 264 2.96 20.14 0.72
C PHE A 264 1.88 21.19 0.57
N GLN A 265 2.15 22.46 0.88
CA GLN A 265 1.14 23.53 0.78
C GLN A 265 0.48 23.59 -0.60
N ASN A 266 1.29 23.52 -1.66
CA ASN A 266 0.82 23.56 -3.04
C ASN A 266 0.41 22.17 -3.58
N SER A 267 0.72 21.09 -2.86
CA SER A 267 0.36 19.73 -3.28
C SER A 267 -1.11 19.46 -2.98
N SER A 268 -1.80 18.92 -3.98
CA SER A 268 -3.17 18.42 -3.78
C SER A 268 -3.17 17.21 -2.81
N VAL A 269 -4.22 17.06 -2.02
CA VAL A 269 -4.35 15.95 -1.05
C VAL A 269 -5.57 15.11 -1.38
N ILE A 270 -5.33 13.81 -1.54
CA ILE A 270 -6.33 12.80 -1.83
C ILE A 270 -6.30 11.76 -0.72
N LEU A 271 -7.44 11.55 -0.09
CA LEU A 271 -7.64 10.63 1.01
C LEU A 271 -8.35 9.36 0.53
N PHE A 272 -7.68 8.22 0.65
CA PHE A 272 -8.27 6.91 0.38
C PHE A 272 -8.64 6.21 1.67
N LEU A 273 -9.93 5.96 1.83
CA LEU A 273 -10.49 5.17 2.91
C LEU A 273 -10.64 3.73 2.40
N ASN A 274 -9.56 2.97 2.55
CA ASN A 274 -9.37 1.63 2.01
C ASN A 274 -9.93 0.54 2.93
N LYS A 275 -10.02 -0.70 2.42
CA LYS A 275 -10.54 -1.88 3.12
C LYS A 275 -12.02 -1.72 3.54
N LYS A 276 -12.82 -1.04 2.71
CA LYS A 276 -14.26 -0.84 2.99
C LYS A 276 -15.02 -2.16 3.14
N ASP A 277 -14.60 -3.19 2.40
CA ASP A 277 -15.12 -4.56 2.45
C ASP A 277 -14.93 -5.19 3.84
N LEU A 278 -13.76 -4.98 4.45
CA LEU A 278 -13.48 -5.46 5.79
C LEU A 278 -14.21 -4.66 6.87
N LEU A 279 -14.47 -3.36 6.64
CA LEU A 279 -15.31 -2.57 7.54
C LEU A 279 -16.75 -3.11 7.57
N GLU A 280 -17.32 -3.41 6.39
CA GLU A 280 -18.67 -3.97 6.25
C GLU A 280 -18.82 -5.30 7.00
N GLU A 281 -17.81 -6.17 6.96
CA GLU A 281 -17.80 -7.39 7.77
C GLU A 281 -17.73 -7.07 9.28
N LYS A 282 -16.80 -6.19 9.67
CA LYS A 282 -16.41 -6.00 11.07
C LYS A 282 -17.44 -5.23 11.91
N ILE A 283 -18.11 -4.25 11.31
CA ILE A 283 -19.07 -3.39 12.00
C ILE A 283 -20.26 -4.16 12.59
N SER A 284 -20.51 -5.38 12.10
CA SER A 284 -21.57 -6.27 12.58
C SER A 284 -21.35 -6.76 14.02
N TYR A 285 -20.10 -6.92 14.44
CA TYR A 285 -19.72 -7.52 15.73
C TYR A 285 -18.73 -6.69 16.57
N SER A 286 -18.08 -5.68 15.98
CA SER A 286 -17.21 -4.73 16.69
C SER A 286 -17.82 -3.34 16.52
N HIS A 287 -18.16 -2.68 17.64
CA HIS A 287 -18.93 -1.44 17.61
C HIS A 287 -18.00 -0.23 17.66
N LEU A 288 -18.17 0.70 16.70
CA LEU A 288 -17.28 1.87 16.58
C LEU A 288 -17.29 2.78 17.82
N VAL A 289 -18.45 2.87 18.48
CA VAL A 289 -18.66 3.68 19.70
C VAL A 289 -17.77 3.24 20.88
N ASP A 290 -17.38 1.96 20.94
CA ASP A 290 -16.55 1.42 22.02
C ASP A 290 -15.10 1.94 21.93
N TYR A 291 -14.67 2.32 20.72
CA TYR A 291 -13.33 2.84 20.41
C TYR A 291 -13.33 4.35 20.23
N PHE A 292 -14.42 4.90 19.67
CA PHE A 292 -14.62 6.31 19.41
C PHE A 292 -15.95 6.75 20.04
N PRO A 293 -15.95 7.16 21.32
CA PRO A 293 -17.16 7.56 22.03
C PRO A 293 -17.90 8.76 21.41
N GLU A 294 -17.22 9.50 20.54
CA GLU A 294 -17.75 10.63 19.77
C GLU A 294 -18.70 10.20 18.65
N PHE A 295 -18.75 8.91 18.31
CA PHE A 295 -19.65 8.38 17.29
C PHE A 295 -21.10 8.34 17.79
N ASP A 296 -21.96 9.16 17.18
CA ASP A 296 -23.38 9.29 17.48
C ASP A 296 -24.31 8.55 16.49
N GLY A 297 -23.72 7.88 15.49
CA GLY A 297 -24.45 7.16 14.45
C GLY A 297 -25.00 5.79 14.91
N PRO A 298 -25.83 5.14 14.06
CA PRO A 298 -26.37 3.81 14.34
C PRO A 298 -25.26 2.75 14.42
N GLN A 299 -25.41 1.80 15.34
CA GLN A 299 -24.54 0.62 15.39
C GLN A 299 -24.81 -0.32 14.21
N ARG A 300 -23.78 -1.07 13.80
CA ARG A 300 -23.82 -2.05 12.69
C ARG A 300 -24.13 -1.43 11.33
N ASP A 301 -23.91 -0.13 11.16
CA ASP A 301 -24.05 0.56 9.88
C ASP A 301 -22.67 0.94 9.32
N ALA A 302 -22.29 0.28 8.24
CA ALA A 302 -21.02 0.54 7.56
C ALA A 302 -20.98 1.92 6.90
N GLN A 303 -22.13 2.45 6.45
CA GLN A 303 -22.20 3.76 5.83
C GLN A 303 -22.02 4.86 6.88
N ALA A 304 -22.74 4.80 7.99
CA ALA A 304 -22.55 5.76 9.08
C ALA A 304 -21.11 5.69 9.62
N GLY A 305 -20.56 4.48 9.79
CA GLY A 305 -19.19 4.29 10.28
C GLY A 305 -18.12 4.89 9.34
N ARG A 306 -18.22 4.64 8.03
CA ARG A 306 -17.24 5.17 7.06
C ARG A 306 -17.34 6.70 6.90
N GLU A 307 -18.55 7.26 6.98
CA GLU A 307 -18.77 8.72 6.92
C GLU A 307 -18.24 9.41 8.18
N PHE A 308 -18.42 8.80 9.35
CA PHE A 308 -17.80 9.28 10.59
C PHE A 308 -16.27 9.27 10.50
N ILE A 309 -15.66 8.15 10.07
CA ILE A 309 -14.21 8.07 9.92
C ILE A 309 -13.72 9.11 8.90
N LEU A 310 -14.41 9.28 7.77
CA LEU A 310 -14.08 10.33 6.81
C LEU A 310 -14.05 11.71 7.47
N LYS A 311 -15.10 12.05 8.23
CA LYS A 311 -15.21 13.32 8.94
C LYS A 311 -14.05 13.51 9.93
N MET A 312 -13.70 12.48 10.69
CA MET A 312 -12.57 12.54 11.63
C MET A 312 -11.24 12.92 10.95
N PHE A 313 -11.02 12.51 9.70
CA PHE A 313 -9.80 12.86 8.97
C PHE A 313 -9.90 14.24 8.32
N VAL A 314 -11.04 14.59 7.74
CA VAL A 314 -11.24 15.90 7.09
C VAL A 314 -11.17 17.03 8.12
N ASP A 315 -11.71 16.83 9.33
CA ASP A 315 -11.71 17.81 10.42
C ASP A 315 -10.28 18.10 10.96
N LEU A 316 -9.28 17.28 10.62
CA LEU A 316 -7.87 17.55 10.97
C LEU A 316 -7.23 18.62 10.08
N ASN A 317 -7.89 19.02 8.99
CA ASN A 317 -7.39 20.02 8.09
C ASN A 317 -7.48 21.43 8.70
N PRO A 318 -6.36 22.11 8.97
CA PRO A 318 -6.39 23.46 9.51
C PRO A 318 -6.69 24.53 8.44
N ASP A 319 -6.57 24.18 7.15
CA ASP A 319 -6.66 25.12 6.03
C ASP A 319 -7.94 24.89 5.23
N SER A 320 -8.89 25.83 5.32
CA SER A 320 -10.15 25.77 4.60
C SER A 320 -10.02 25.90 3.09
N ASP A 321 -8.94 26.52 2.60
CA ASP A 321 -8.72 26.71 1.16
C ASP A 321 -8.18 25.44 0.51
N LYS A 322 -7.58 24.56 1.32
CA LYS A 322 -7.05 23.28 0.87
C LYS A 322 -8.11 22.20 0.86
N ILE A 323 -8.63 21.89 -0.32
CA ILE A 323 -9.63 20.83 -0.49
C ILE A 323 -8.99 19.44 -0.39
N ILE A 324 -9.56 18.58 0.46
CA ILE A 324 -9.23 17.15 0.54
C ILE A 324 -10.23 16.37 -0.31
N TYR A 325 -9.76 15.75 -1.38
CA TYR A 325 -10.58 14.84 -2.18
C TYR A 325 -10.59 13.46 -1.54
N SER A 326 -11.75 12.86 -1.29
CA SER A 326 -11.83 11.58 -0.59
C SER A 326 -12.55 10.51 -1.41
N HIS A 327 -12.07 9.28 -1.29
CA HIS A 327 -12.65 8.11 -1.95
C HIS A 327 -12.64 6.88 -1.04
N PHE A 328 -13.76 6.17 -1.01
CA PHE A 328 -13.85 4.86 -0.38
C PHE A 328 -13.37 3.78 -1.34
N THR A 329 -12.35 3.03 -0.94
CA THR A 329 -11.68 2.06 -1.80
C THR A 329 -11.67 0.64 -1.23
N CYS A 330 -11.64 -0.33 -2.14
CA CYS A 330 -11.15 -1.66 -1.88
C CYS A 330 -9.96 -1.89 -2.80
N ALA A 331 -8.74 -1.80 -2.27
CA ALA A 331 -7.52 -1.96 -3.07
C ALA A 331 -7.39 -3.35 -3.71
N THR A 332 -8.14 -4.35 -3.25
CA THR A 332 -8.17 -5.68 -3.84
C THR A 332 -9.16 -5.83 -4.99
N ASP A 333 -10.01 -4.82 -5.23
CA ASP A 333 -10.97 -4.75 -6.33
C ASP A 333 -10.42 -3.85 -7.45
N THR A 334 -10.07 -4.47 -8.58
CA THR A 334 -9.46 -3.77 -9.73
C THR A 334 -10.41 -2.78 -10.39
N GLU A 335 -11.72 -3.06 -10.46
CA GLU A 335 -12.68 -2.16 -11.09
C GLU A 335 -12.98 -0.94 -10.20
N ASN A 336 -13.04 -1.15 -8.89
CA ASN A 336 -13.14 -0.05 -7.94
C ASN A 336 -11.94 0.91 -8.06
N ILE A 337 -10.72 0.37 -8.12
CA ILE A 337 -9.51 1.20 -8.27
C ILE A 337 -9.44 1.87 -9.65
N ARG A 338 -9.87 1.20 -10.72
CA ARG A 338 -9.94 1.80 -12.06
C ARG A 338 -10.83 3.05 -12.07
N PHE A 339 -12.03 2.96 -11.50
CA PHE A 339 -12.97 4.08 -11.44
C PHE A 339 -12.44 5.22 -10.56
N VAL A 340 -11.92 4.88 -9.37
CA VAL A 340 -11.41 5.87 -8.43
C VAL A 340 -10.19 6.58 -8.99
N PHE A 341 -9.26 5.85 -9.63
CA PHE A 341 -8.07 6.46 -10.21
C PHE A 341 -8.40 7.35 -11.42
N ALA A 342 -9.42 7.03 -12.21
CA ALA A 342 -9.89 7.91 -13.27
C ALA A 342 -10.37 9.27 -12.73
N ALA A 343 -11.16 9.28 -11.65
CA ALA A 343 -11.61 10.52 -11.00
C ALA A 343 -10.44 11.32 -10.40
N VAL A 344 -9.46 10.62 -9.81
CA VAL A 344 -8.23 11.21 -9.27
C VAL A 344 -7.37 11.83 -10.36
N LYS A 345 -7.22 11.14 -11.51
CA LYS A 345 -6.51 11.64 -12.69
C LYS A 345 -7.09 12.98 -13.14
N ASP A 346 -8.41 13.04 -13.32
CA ASP A 346 -9.08 14.24 -13.80
C ASP A 346 -8.91 15.41 -12.83
N THR A 347 -8.99 15.13 -11.52
CA THR A 347 -8.77 16.12 -10.46
C THR A 347 -7.33 16.67 -10.49
N ILE A 348 -6.34 15.79 -10.58
CA ILE A 348 -4.92 16.17 -10.61
C ILE A 348 -4.60 16.96 -11.88
N LEU A 349 -5.10 16.53 -13.04
CA LEU A 349 -4.87 17.23 -14.31
C LEU A 349 -5.50 18.62 -14.31
N GLN A 350 -6.74 18.77 -13.81
CA GLN A 350 -7.39 20.07 -13.71
C GLN A 350 -6.64 21.04 -12.78
N LEU A 351 -6.13 20.55 -11.64
CA LEU A 351 -5.35 21.38 -10.71
C LEU A 351 -4.02 21.82 -11.32
N ASN A 352 -3.30 20.92 -11.99
CA ASN A 352 -2.06 21.27 -12.67
C ASN A 352 -2.27 22.23 -13.84
N LEU A 353 -3.33 22.04 -14.65
CA LEU A 353 -3.62 22.93 -15.78
C LEU A 353 -3.90 24.37 -15.33
N LYS A 354 -4.59 24.55 -14.20
CA LYS A 354 -4.80 25.87 -13.57
C LYS A 354 -3.50 26.50 -13.13
N GLU A 355 -2.61 25.74 -12.51
CA GLU A 355 -1.30 26.23 -12.05
C GLU A 355 -0.42 26.73 -13.22
N TYR A 356 -0.57 26.12 -14.40
CA TYR A 356 0.13 26.54 -15.63
C TYR A 356 -0.62 27.58 -16.49
N ASN A 357 -1.74 28.14 -16.02
CA ASN A 357 -2.60 29.08 -16.78
C ASN A 357 -2.97 28.57 -18.18
N LEU A 358 -3.17 27.25 -18.32
CA LEU A 358 -3.58 26.63 -19.59
C LEU A 358 -5.10 26.51 -19.73
N VAL A 359 -5.87 26.87 -18.68
CA VAL A 359 -7.34 26.98 -18.66
C VAL A 359 -7.74 28.17 -17.78
#